data_AF-A0A927L3N3-F1
#
_entry.id   AF-A0A927L3N3-F1
#
_cell.length_a   1.000
_cell.length_b   1.000
_cell.length_c   1.000
_cell.angle_alpha   90.00
_cell.angle_beta   90.00
_cell.angle_gamma   90.00
#
_symmetry.space_group_name_H-M   'P 1'
#
loop_
_entity.id
_entity.type
_entity.pdbx_description
1 polymer ?
#
loop_
_entity_poly.entity_id
_entity_poly.type
_entity_poly.pdbx_seq_one_letter_code
_entity_poly.pdbx_strand_id
1 'polypeptide(L)'
;MPTTDTFGQAFSALDYGDVPDLKVMGDNLLKIVGQSVMRFATASARNATLTAPVAGMTAWLNSEKTLTVYDGTAWVAIASGTQAWTNVTLAAGFTNNGNSNGTLQYRVVNLFGESTLMLRGGVNVSYSGTPSVIANGGVITGTPLPAAARPTSLRSLTGACSTTNSDVLSVKLDIATDGHIQIVGTTSSTASPKIQPPWVSFNGVFCSL
;
A
#
# COMPACT_ATOMS: atom_id res chain seq x y z
N MET A 1 9.37 10.17 -47.89
CA MET A 1 8.88 8.90 -47.33
C MET A 1 8.48 9.15 -45.90
N PRO A 2 7.19 8.99 -45.54
CA PRO A 2 6.73 9.17 -44.18
C PRO A 2 7.45 8.19 -43.26
N THR A 3 8.17 8.71 -42.28
CA THR A 3 8.80 7.88 -41.25
C THR A 3 7.78 7.59 -40.15
N THR A 4 7.64 6.33 -39.79
CA THR A 4 6.85 5.91 -38.62
C THR A 4 7.49 6.45 -37.35
N ASP A 5 6.70 6.76 -36.33
CA ASP A 5 7.22 7.20 -35.04
C ASP A 5 8.16 6.16 -34.42
N THR A 6 9.17 6.66 -33.69
CA THR A 6 10.20 5.83 -33.05
C THR A 6 9.64 4.91 -31.95
N PHE A 7 8.41 5.14 -31.50
CA PHE A 7 7.75 4.35 -30.46
C PHE A 7 6.81 3.27 -31.03
N GLY A 8 6.71 3.13 -32.36
CA GLY A 8 5.90 2.09 -33.02
C GLY A 8 4.39 2.24 -32.83
N GLN A 9 3.90 3.45 -32.60
CA GLN A 9 2.48 3.76 -32.36
C GLN A 9 1.69 4.00 -33.66
N ALA A 10 2.34 3.75 -34.81
CA ALA A 10 1.79 3.94 -36.15
C ALA A 10 1.40 5.39 -36.47
N PHE A 11 2.06 6.36 -35.83
CA PHE A 11 1.99 7.74 -36.29
C PHE A 11 2.94 7.95 -37.46
N SER A 12 2.43 8.47 -38.58
CA SER A 12 3.24 8.86 -39.72
C SER A 12 3.68 10.32 -39.56
N ALA A 13 4.98 10.59 -39.67
CA ALA A 13 5.47 11.95 -39.81
C ALA A 13 4.97 12.57 -41.14
N LEU A 14 4.80 13.89 -41.15
CA LEU A 14 4.55 14.65 -42.38
C LEU A 14 5.68 14.38 -43.38
N ASP A 15 5.35 14.02 -44.63
CA ASP A 15 6.33 13.96 -45.70
C ASP A 15 6.67 15.40 -46.12
N TYR A 16 7.96 15.73 -46.18
CA TYR A 16 8.42 17.10 -46.48
C TYR A 16 8.10 17.55 -47.90
N GLY A 17 7.63 16.64 -48.77
CA GLY A 17 7.18 16.92 -50.13
C GLY A 17 5.69 17.24 -50.28
N ASP A 18 4.88 17.00 -49.25
CA ASP A 18 3.43 17.25 -49.28
C ASP A 18 3.09 18.69 -48.87
N VAL A 19 2.03 19.25 -49.45
CA VAL A 19 1.51 20.56 -49.03
C VAL A 19 1.06 20.44 -47.56
N PRO A 20 1.54 21.31 -46.64
CA PRO A 20 1.18 21.20 -45.23
C PRO A 20 -0.33 21.33 -45.01
N ASP A 21 -0.98 20.22 -44.64
CA ASP A 21 -2.38 20.23 -44.23
C ASP A 21 -2.47 20.46 -42.71
N LEU A 22 -2.66 21.73 -42.34
CA LEU A 22 -2.80 22.16 -40.95
C LEU A 22 -4.02 21.53 -40.26
N LYS A 23 -5.05 21.12 -41.01
CA LYS A 23 -6.21 20.43 -40.46
C LYS A 23 -5.85 19.01 -40.04
N VAL A 24 -5.14 18.26 -40.88
CA VAL A 24 -4.66 16.90 -40.54
C VAL A 24 -3.72 16.94 -39.33
N MET A 25 -2.83 17.94 -39.27
CA MET A 25 -1.96 18.14 -38.11
C MET A 25 -2.78 18.41 -36.83
N GLY A 26 -3.77 19.31 -36.90
CA GLY A 26 -4.65 19.62 -35.77
C GLY A 26 -5.44 18.40 -35.29
N ASP A 27 -6.01 17.63 -36.21
CA ASP A 27 -6.77 16.42 -35.89
C ASP A 27 -5.89 15.35 -35.22
N ASN A 28 -4.63 15.18 -35.66
CA ASN A 28 -3.70 14.24 -35.05
C ASN A 28 -3.18 14.70 -33.67
N LEU A 29 -2.99 16.01 -33.47
CA LEU A 29 -2.66 16.56 -32.15
C LEU A 29 -3.80 16.29 -31.15
N LEU A 30 -5.04 16.49 -31.56
CA LEU A 30 -6.22 16.19 -30.74
C LEU A 30 -6.34 14.70 -30.39
N LYS A 31 -5.99 13.79 -31.31
CA LYS A 31 -5.94 12.35 -31.01
C LYS A 31 -4.94 12.00 -29.92
N ILE A 32 -3.74 12.58 -29.95
CA ILE A 32 -2.70 12.34 -28.93
C ILE A 32 -3.18 12.81 -27.55
N VAL A 33 -3.92 13.92 -27.47
CA VAL A 33 -4.52 14.38 -26.20
C VAL A 33 -5.43 13.30 -25.60
N GLY A 34 -6.21 12.59 -26.43
CA GLY A 34 -7.06 11.48 -25.99
C GLY A 34 -6.31 10.20 -25.56
N GLN A 35 -5.04 10.06 -25.94
CA GLN A 35 -4.19 8.91 -25.62
C GLN A 35 -3.15 9.22 -24.51
N SER A 36 -3.07 10.47 -24.08
CA SER A 36 -2.09 10.94 -23.10
C SER A 36 -2.64 10.92 -21.68
N VAL A 37 -1.77 10.67 -20.71
CA VAL A 37 -2.10 10.86 -19.29
C VAL A 37 -2.11 12.36 -18.97
N MET A 38 -3.28 12.90 -18.66
CA MET A 38 -3.42 14.29 -18.23
C MET A 38 -2.84 14.49 -16.83
N ARG A 39 -2.34 15.69 -16.50
CA ARG A 39 -1.78 15.99 -15.17
C ARG A 39 -2.52 17.13 -14.52
N PHE A 40 -2.97 16.93 -13.28
CA PHE A 40 -3.67 17.94 -12.49
C PHE A 40 -3.02 18.13 -11.12
N ALA A 41 -3.19 19.31 -10.54
CA ALA A 41 -2.72 19.60 -9.19
C ALA A 41 -3.41 18.71 -8.15
N THR A 42 -4.75 18.62 -8.22
CA THR A 42 -5.63 17.91 -7.27
C THR A 42 -6.82 17.27 -8.00
N ALA A 43 -7.56 16.37 -7.33
CA ALA A 43 -8.82 15.83 -7.84
C ALA A 43 -9.88 16.92 -8.14
N SER A 44 -9.97 17.94 -7.29
CA SER A 44 -10.91 19.05 -7.48
C SER A 44 -10.58 19.88 -8.72
N ALA A 45 -9.30 20.14 -8.98
CA ALA A 45 -8.86 20.87 -10.17
C ALA A 45 -9.19 20.09 -11.46
N ARG A 46 -9.01 18.76 -11.43
CA ARG A 46 -9.44 17.89 -12.54
C ARG A 46 -10.94 17.99 -12.76
N ASN A 47 -11.75 17.83 -11.71
CA ASN A 47 -13.21 17.83 -11.83
C ASN A 47 -13.78 19.18 -12.29
N ALA A 48 -13.13 20.30 -11.94
CA ALA A 48 -13.50 21.62 -12.43
C ALA A 48 -13.13 21.83 -13.91
N THR A 49 -12.04 21.21 -14.37
CA THR A 49 -11.55 21.34 -15.76
C THR A 49 -12.28 20.40 -16.71
N LEU A 50 -12.58 19.17 -16.26
CA LEU A 50 -13.19 18.11 -17.05
C LEU A 50 -14.64 17.92 -16.63
N THR A 51 -15.54 18.75 -17.15
CA THR A 51 -16.98 18.73 -16.82
C THR A 51 -17.77 17.64 -17.55
N ALA A 52 -17.23 17.10 -18.65
CA ALA A 52 -17.82 16.00 -19.43
C ALA A 52 -16.74 14.95 -19.78
N PRO A 53 -16.20 14.22 -18.78
CA PRO A 53 -15.19 13.19 -19.02
C PRO A 53 -15.77 12.00 -19.80
N VAL A 54 -14.92 11.37 -20.62
CA VAL A 54 -15.27 10.19 -21.42
C VAL A 54 -14.56 8.96 -20.85
N ALA A 55 -15.20 7.79 -20.93
CA ALA A 55 -14.62 6.54 -20.45
C ALA A 55 -13.22 6.30 -21.05
N GLY A 56 -12.28 5.85 -20.23
CA GLY A 56 -10.88 5.62 -20.61
C GLY A 56 -9.96 6.83 -20.45
N MET A 57 -10.50 8.04 -20.25
CA MET A 57 -9.67 9.21 -19.93
C MET A 57 -8.83 8.93 -18.67
N THR A 58 -7.53 9.18 -18.75
CA THR A 58 -6.57 8.88 -17.67
C THR A 58 -5.88 10.16 -17.18
N ALA A 59 -5.76 10.30 -15.86
CA ALA A 59 -5.20 11.48 -15.23
C ALA A 59 -4.32 11.14 -14.01
N TRP A 60 -3.17 11.80 -13.90
CA TRP A 60 -2.30 11.81 -12.73
C TRP A 60 -2.60 13.02 -11.82
N LEU A 61 -2.76 12.76 -10.52
CA LEU A 61 -3.03 13.76 -9.50
C LEU A 61 -1.77 14.02 -8.65
N ASN A 62 -1.23 15.24 -8.72
CA ASN A 62 0.08 15.54 -8.13
C ASN A 62 0.09 15.57 -6.60
N SER A 63 -0.98 16.03 -5.93
CA SER A 63 -1.04 16.02 -4.46
C SER A 63 -1.27 14.62 -3.89
N GLU A 64 -2.17 13.86 -4.49
CA GLU A 64 -2.60 12.54 -4.04
C GLU A 64 -1.63 11.44 -4.46
N LYS A 65 -0.75 11.71 -5.44
CA LYS A 65 0.18 10.76 -6.05
C LYS A 65 -0.52 9.53 -6.63
N THR A 66 -1.67 9.75 -7.26
CA THR A 66 -2.52 8.69 -7.81
C THR A 66 -2.72 8.85 -9.30
N LEU A 67 -2.67 7.72 -10.01
CA LEU A 67 -3.22 7.58 -11.35
C LEU A 67 -4.71 7.26 -11.24
N THR A 68 -5.53 7.94 -12.03
CA THR A 68 -6.99 7.76 -12.07
C THR A 68 -7.45 7.56 -13.50
N VAL A 69 -8.49 6.75 -13.70
CA VAL A 69 -9.17 6.57 -14.98
C VAL A 69 -10.66 6.83 -14.82
N TYR A 70 -11.29 7.47 -15.79
CA TYR A 70 -12.74 7.60 -15.79
C TYR A 70 -13.35 6.33 -16.38
N ASP A 71 -14.19 5.63 -15.62
CA ASP A 71 -14.79 4.35 -16.03
C ASP A 71 -16.08 4.49 -16.84
N GLY A 72 -16.50 5.73 -17.10
CA GLY A 72 -17.78 6.08 -17.74
C GLY A 72 -18.81 6.65 -16.75
N THR A 73 -18.61 6.44 -15.45
CA THR A 73 -19.50 6.91 -14.38
C THR A 73 -18.77 7.76 -13.35
N ALA A 74 -17.54 7.37 -13.00
CA ALA A 74 -16.73 8.05 -12.00
C ALA A 74 -15.24 7.92 -12.33
N TRP A 75 -14.45 8.78 -11.70
CA TRP A 75 -13.00 8.63 -11.70
C TRP A 75 -12.60 7.60 -10.65
N VAL A 76 -12.03 6.49 -11.10
CA VAL A 76 -11.53 5.41 -10.24
C VAL A 76 -10.01 5.48 -10.15
N ALA A 77 -9.45 5.20 -8.97
CA ALA A 77 -8.01 5.15 -8.78
C ALA A 77 -7.46 3.83 -9.31
N ILE A 78 -6.41 3.91 -10.12
CA ILE A 78 -5.60 2.76 -10.50
C ILE A 78 -4.53 2.61 -9.42
N ALA A 79 -4.42 1.40 -8.87
CA ALA A 79 -3.38 1.06 -7.91
C ALA A 79 -2.01 1.44 -8.49
N SER A 80 -1.40 2.46 -7.89
CA SER A 80 -0.13 3.03 -8.33
C SER A 80 0.69 3.36 -7.10
N GLY A 81 1.97 3.00 -7.11
CA GLY A 81 2.90 3.32 -6.04
C GLY A 81 3.91 2.22 -5.74
N THR A 82 5.17 2.48 -6.07
CA THR A 82 6.33 1.84 -5.45
C THR A 82 6.65 2.58 -4.15
N GLN A 83 5.83 2.38 -3.12
CA GLN A 83 6.14 2.96 -1.81
C GLN A 83 7.22 2.11 -1.14
N ALA A 84 8.35 2.75 -0.85
CA ALA A 84 9.50 2.11 -0.21
C ALA A 84 9.08 1.52 1.15
N TRP A 85 9.63 0.36 1.47
CA TRP A 85 9.42 -0.27 2.77
C TRP A 85 10.19 0.49 3.85
N THR A 86 9.51 0.82 4.94
CA THR A 86 10.08 1.48 6.11
C THR A 86 10.16 0.48 7.25
N ASN A 87 11.29 0.46 7.97
CA ASN A 87 11.46 -0.42 9.14
C ASN A 87 10.54 0.02 10.27
N VAL A 88 9.92 -0.95 10.94
CA VAL A 88 9.23 -0.70 12.21
C VAL A 88 10.27 -0.77 13.33
N THR A 89 10.36 0.29 14.14
CA THR A 89 11.15 0.27 15.38
C THR A 89 10.46 -0.66 16.37
N LEU A 90 11.14 -1.74 16.78
CA LEU A 90 10.60 -2.70 17.74
C LEU A 90 10.81 -2.25 19.18
N ALA A 91 9.85 -2.54 20.05
CA ALA A 91 9.96 -2.35 21.49
C ALA A 91 10.89 -3.42 22.11
N ALA A 92 11.39 -3.16 23.32
CA ALA A 92 12.21 -4.13 24.04
C ALA A 92 11.44 -5.45 24.28
N GLY A 93 12.12 -6.59 24.15
CA GLY A 93 11.49 -7.92 24.22
C GLY A 93 11.06 -8.50 22.87
N PHE A 94 11.22 -7.73 21.79
CA PHE A 94 10.97 -8.17 20.42
C PHE A 94 12.21 -7.95 19.54
N THR A 95 12.48 -8.89 18.63
CA THR A 95 13.54 -8.74 17.63
C THR A 95 13.04 -9.11 16.24
N ASN A 96 13.72 -8.61 15.21
CA ASN A 96 13.40 -8.90 13.81
C ASN A 96 13.72 -10.36 13.44
N ASN A 97 13.28 -10.75 12.24
CA ASN A 97 13.62 -12.01 11.60
C ASN A 97 13.01 -13.26 12.26
N GLY A 98 11.81 -13.13 12.82
CA GLY A 98 11.02 -14.28 13.29
C GLY A 98 10.75 -15.27 12.15
N ASN A 99 11.13 -16.54 12.35
CA ASN A 99 11.06 -17.60 11.32
C ASN A 99 11.79 -17.25 10.01
N SER A 100 12.90 -16.52 10.08
CA SER A 100 13.65 -16.09 8.89
C SER A 100 12.82 -15.25 7.89
N ASN A 101 11.75 -14.60 8.36
CA ASN A 101 10.87 -13.78 7.51
C ASN A 101 11.44 -12.37 7.24
N GLY A 102 12.64 -12.04 7.73
CA GLY A 102 13.26 -10.72 7.60
C GLY A 102 12.75 -9.68 8.60
N THR A 103 13.18 -8.43 8.40
CA THR A 103 12.84 -7.26 9.23
C THR A 103 11.36 -6.91 9.13
N LEU A 104 10.71 -6.60 10.26
CA LEU A 104 9.36 -6.05 10.26
C LEU A 104 9.36 -4.67 9.58
N GLN A 105 8.59 -4.56 8.52
CA GLN A 105 8.51 -3.36 7.71
C GLN A 105 7.07 -3.05 7.35
N TYR A 106 6.81 -1.77 7.10
CA TYR A 106 5.53 -1.29 6.62
C TYR A 106 5.68 -0.41 5.38
N ARG A 107 4.59 -0.26 4.64
CA ARG A 107 4.41 0.79 3.64
C ARG A 107 2.94 1.15 3.56
N VAL A 108 2.65 2.37 3.12
CA VAL A 108 1.28 2.82 2.83
C VAL A 108 1.13 2.92 1.33
N VAL A 109 0.17 2.20 0.75
CA VAL A 109 -0.13 2.23 -0.68
C VAL A 109 -1.59 2.55 -0.92
N ASN A 110 -1.89 3.09 -2.10
CA ASN A 110 -3.27 3.15 -2.55
C ASN A 110 -3.65 1.78 -3.16
N LEU A 111 -4.58 1.09 -2.51
CA LEU A 111 -5.15 -0.15 -3.02
C LEU A 111 -6.60 0.15 -3.43
N PHE A 112 -6.83 0.25 -4.74
CA PHE A 112 -8.16 0.49 -5.33
C PHE A 112 -8.90 1.73 -4.79
N GLY A 113 -8.18 2.84 -4.58
CA GLY A 113 -8.75 4.09 -4.08
C GLY A 113 -8.72 4.24 -2.56
N GLU A 114 -8.37 3.18 -1.83
CA GLU A 114 -8.26 3.20 -0.37
C GLU A 114 -6.80 3.23 0.07
N SER A 115 -6.48 4.08 1.06
CA SER A 115 -5.16 4.08 1.67
C SER A 115 -5.01 2.84 2.55
N THR A 116 -4.03 2.00 2.23
CA THR A 116 -3.82 0.71 2.87
C THR A 116 -2.41 0.61 3.42
N LEU A 117 -2.30 0.30 4.71
CA LEU A 117 -1.07 -0.12 5.35
C LEU A 117 -0.80 -1.59 5.01
N MET A 118 0.35 -1.85 4.42
CA MET A 118 0.86 -3.20 4.18
C MET A 118 2.02 -3.47 5.13
N LEU A 119 2.03 -4.64 5.74
CA LEU A 119 3.12 -5.12 6.59
C LEU A 119 3.81 -6.33 5.94
N ARG A 120 5.09 -6.50 6.26
CA ARG A 120 5.87 -7.71 5.95
C ARG A 120 6.94 -7.93 7.01
N GLY A 121 7.50 -9.13 7.02
CA GLY A 121 8.54 -9.52 7.96
C GLY A 121 8.03 -10.45 9.04
N GLY A 122 8.91 -10.79 9.99
CA GLY A 122 8.56 -11.57 11.17
C GLY A 122 9.25 -11.04 12.42
N VAL A 123 8.59 -11.22 13.54
CA VAL A 123 9.06 -10.79 14.86
C VAL A 123 9.29 -12.02 15.73
N ASN A 124 10.45 -12.11 16.36
CA ASN A 124 10.69 -13.01 17.48
C ASN A 124 10.10 -12.41 18.75
N VAL A 125 9.43 -13.24 19.55
CA VAL A 125 8.70 -12.83 20.75
C VAL A 125 9.38 -13.42 21.97
N SER A 126 9.73 -12.56 22.92
CA SER A 126 10.25 -12.97 24.22
C SER A 126 9.14 -13.00 25.27
N TYR A 127 9.15 -14.04 26.10
CA TYR A 127 8.28 -14.17 27.26
C TYR A 127 9.15 -14.17 28.52
N SER A 128 8.78 -13.41 29.54
CA SER A 128 9.57 -13.26 30.76
C SER A 128 8.69 -13.16 32.01
N GLY A 129 9.28 -13.36 33.18
CA GLY A 129 8.58 -13.35 34.47
C GLY A 129 8.17 -14.72 34.97
N THR A 130 7.39 -14.76 36.07
CA THR A 130 6.83 -15.97 36.66
C THR A 130 5.40 -15.69 37.11
N PRO A 131 4.37 -16.16 36.38
CA PRO A 131 4.45 -16.96 35.16
C PRO A 131 4.96 -16.12 33.96
N SER A 132 5.60 -16.76 32.99
CA SER A 132 6.14 -16.06 31.82
C SER A 132 5.01 -15.43 31.01
N VAL A 133 5.10 -14.13 30.72
CA VAL A 133 4.13 -13.36 29.91
C VAL A 133 4.84 -12.58 28.80
N ILE A 134 4.09 -12.19 27.77
CA ILE A 134 4.61 -11.42 26.64
C ILE A 134 5.11 -10.05 27.12
N ALA A 135 6.24 -9.59 26.56
CA ALA A 135 6.78 -8.26 26.85
C ALA A 135 5.79 -7.14 26.45
N ASN A 136 5.78 -6.06 27.23
CA ASN A 136 5.00 -4.82 26.98
C ASN A 136 3.50 -5.05 26.70
N GLY A 137 2.89 -6.08 27.29
CA GLY A 137 1.49 -6.42 27.00
C GLY A 137 1.23 -6.79 25.53
N GLY A 138 2.27 -7.14 24.78
CA GLY A 138 2.20 -7.47 23.36
C GLY A 138 2.41 -6.30 22.42
N VAL A 139 2.60 -5.07 22.91
CA VAL A 139 2.89 -3.91 22.05
C VAL A 139 4.30 -4.05 21.48
N ILE A 140 4.37 -4.27 20.16
CA ILE A 140 5.64 -4.59 19.48
C ILE A 140 6.35 -3.36 18.95
N THR A 141 5.66 -2.23 18.78
CA THR A 141 6.24 -0.99 18.26
C THR A 141 6.89 -0.21 19.40
N GLY A 142 8.18 0.10 19.26
CA GLY A 142 8.93 0.94 20.21
C GLY A 142 8.56 2.42 20.12
N THR A 143 8.09 2.85 18.95
CA THR A 143 7.52 4.18 18.70
C THR A 143 6.25 4.02 17.86
N PRO A 144 5.23 4.89 18.03
CA PRO A 144 4.04 4.82 17.21
C PRO A 144 4.39 5.04 15.73
N LEU A 145 3.68 4.35 14.83
CA LEU A 145 3.77 4.62 13.40
C LEU A 145 3.46 6.11 13.11
N PRO A 146 4.00 6.71 12.03
CA PRO A 146 3.66 8.09 11.67
C PRO A 146 2.16 8.22 11.34
N ALA A 147 1.60 9.42 11.51
CA ALA A 147 0.16 9.68 11.39
C ALA A 147 -0.45 9.17 10.07
N ALA A 148 0.27 9.27 8.95
CA ALA A 148 -0.17 8.80 7.64
C ALA A 148 -0.30 7.26 7.52
N ALA A 149 0.19 6.51 8.51
CA ALA A 149 0.14 5.04 8.57
C ALA A 149 -0.73 4.53 9.74
N ARG A 150 -1.53 5.40 10.36
CA ARG A 150 -2.42 5.03 11.48
C ARG A 150 -3.86 4.89 10.98
N PRO A 151 -4.57 3.82 11.37
CA PRO A 151 -5.96 3.70 11.03
C PRO A 151 -6.83 4.66 11.86
N THR A 152 -7.97 5.04 11.30
CA THR A 152 -8.98 5.89 11.96
C THR A 152 -9.78 5.19 13.05
N SER A 153 -9.79 3.86 13.03
CA SER A 153 -10.41 2.98 14.04
C SER A 153 -9.50 1.77 14.30
N LEU A 154 -9.70 1.06 15.41
CA LEU A 154 -8.94 -0.16 15.70
C LEU A 154 -9.09 -1.18 14.57
N ARG A 155 -7.97 -1.72 14.08
CA ARG A 155 -7.98 -2.78 13.06
C ARG A 155 -7.43 -4.06 13.66
N SER A 156 -8.28 -5.08 13.74
CA SER A 156 -7.93 -6.42 14.21
C SER A 156 -7.72 -7.35 13.02
N LEU A 157 -6.54 -7.96 12.97
CA LEU A 157 -6.05 -8.79 11.88
C LEU A 157 -5.50 -10.10 12.46
N THR A 158 -5.19 -11.06 11.58
CA THR A 158 -4.61 -12.34 11.99
C THR A 158 -3.17 -12.43 11.52
N GLY A 159 -2.27 -12.77 12.45
CA GLY A 159 -0.86 -13.07 12.15
C GLY A 159 -0.59 -14.56 12.33
N ALA A 160 0.01 -15.20 11.33
CA ALA A 160 0.48 -16.58 11.49
C ALA A 160 1.60 -16.64 12.53
N CYS A 161 1.62 -17.67 13.36
CA CYS A 161 2.63 -17.81 14.40
C CYS A 161 3.20 -19.24 14.45
N SER A 162 4.29 -19.39 15.19
CA SER A 162 4.87 -20.72 15.41
C SER A 162 3.89 -21.65 16.12
N THR A 163 3.87 -22.93 15.73
CA THR A 163 3.28 -24.01 16.55
C THR A 163 4.25 -24.54 17.60
N THR A 164 5.54 -24.20 17.50
CA THR A 164 6.49 -24.55 18.55
C THR A 164 6.16 -23.72 19.79
N ASN A 165 5.93 -24.38 20.93
CA ASN A 165 5.56 -23.73 22.19
C ASN A 165 4.23 -22.93 22.17
N SER A 166 3.35 -23.19 21.20
CA SER A 166 2.04 -22.56 21.08
C SER A 166 1.01 -23.56 20.57
N ASP A 167 -0.15 -23.61 21.22
CA ASP A 167 -1.26 -24.50 20.85
C ASP A 167 -2.11 -23.94 19.70
N VAL A 168 -1.75 -22.76 19.16
CA VAL A 168 -2.44 -22.10 18.06
C VAL A 168 -1.51 -21.80 16.88
N LEU A 169 -2.10 -21.75 15.69
CA LEU A 169 -1.42 -21.46 14.42
C LEU A 169 -1.42 -19.96 14.06
N SER A 170 -2.17 -19.17 14.81
CA SER A 170 -2.30 -17.74 14.57
C SER A 170 -2.64 -16.97 15.84
N VAL A 171 -2.24 -15.71 15.87
CA VAL A 171 -2.55 -14.75 16.92
C VAL A 171 -3.32 -13.56 16.34
N LYS A 172 -4.06 -12.86 17.21
CA LYS A 172 -4.69 -11.59 16.85
C LYS A 172 -3.62 -10.49 16.83
N LEU A 173 -3.65 -9.66 15.80
CA LEU A 173 -2.85 -8.45 15.65
C LEU A 173 -3.78 -7.25 15.69
N ASP A 174 -3.55 -6.34 16.62
CA ASP A 174 -4.29 -5.09 16.71
C ASP A 174 -3.39 -3.93 16.25
N ILE A 175 -3.88 -3.14 15.31
CA ILE A 175 -3.27 -1.87 14.90
C ILE A 175 -4.16 -0.75 15.42
N ALA A 176 -3.70 -0.09 16.47
CA ALA A 176 -4.45 0.94 17.18
C ALA A 176 -4.36 2.30 16.50
N THR A 177 -5.32 3.18 16.81
CA THR A 177 -5.42 4.53 16.23
C THR A 177 -4.28 5.46 16.66
N ASP A 178 -3.59 5.14 17.75
CA ASP A 178 -2.38 5.83 18.21
C ASP A 178 -1.12 5.43 17.44
N GLY A 179 -1.20 4.42 16.56
CA GLY A 179 -0.11 3.92 15.73
C GLY A 179 0.70 2.80 16.37
N HIS A 180 0.24 2.21 17.48
CA HIS A 180 0.87 1.01 18.03
C HIS A 180 0.32 -0.28 17.40
N ILE A 181 1.22 -1.24 17.18
CA ILE A 181 0.87 -2.60 16.75
C ILE A 181 1.02 -3.51 17.97
N GLN A 182 0.03 -4.36 18.22
CA GLN A 182 -0.03 -5.23 19.37
C GLN A 182 -0.34 -6.68 18.96
N ILE A 183 0.39 -7.63 19.54
CA ILE A 183 0.02 -9.05 19.54
C ILE A 183 -0.92 -9.30 20.70
N VAL A 184 -2.11 -9.84 20.42
CA VAL A 184 -3.18 -10.04 21.40
C VAL A 184 -3.54 -11.51 21.49
N GLY A 185 -3.95 -11.93 22.69
CA GLY A 185 -4.44 -13.29 22.95
C GLY A 185 -3.36 -14.30 23.34
N THR A 186 -2.15 -13.86 23.70
CA THR A 186 -1.14 -14.74 24.31
C THR A 186 -1.51 -15.11 25.74
N THR A 187 -1.18 -16.31 26.16
CA THR A 187 -1.43 -16.80 27.53
C THR A 187 -0.11 -17.09 28.25
N SER A 188 -0.21 -17.38 29.55
CA SER A 188 0.96 -17.72 30.36
C SER A 188 1.51 -19.11 30.03
N SER A 189 2.74 -19.41 30.45
CA SER A 189 3.40 -20.69 30.19
C SER A 189 2.71 -21.91 30.83
N THR A 190 1.82 -21.68 31.79
CA THR A 190 1.06 -22.71 32.52
C THR A 190 -0.43 -22.70 32.20
N ALA A 191 -0.87 -21.88 31.25
CA ALA A 191 -2.27 -21.82 30.83
C ALA A 191 -2.63 -22.99 29.89
N SER A 192 -3.93 -23.30 29.79
CA SER A 192 -4.50 -24.23 28.81
C SER A 192 -5.64 -23.53 28.08
N PRO A 193 -5.51 -23.19 26.78
CA PRO A 193 -4.34 -23.45 25.93
C PRO A 193 -3.14 -22.54 26.24
N LYS A 194 -1.93 -23.04 25.99
CA LYS A 194 -0.68 -22.29 26.04
C LYS A 194 -0.44 -21.60 24.70
N ILE A 195 -0.47 -20.27 24.69
CA ILE A 195 -0.29 -19.44 23.50
C ILE A 195 0.95 -18.57 23.72
N GLN A 196 2.12 -19.16 23.46
CA GLN A 196 3.42 -18.49 23.57
C GLN A 196 4.30 -18.75 22.34
N PRO A 197 3.83 -18.37 21.14
CA PRO A 197 4.62 -18.60 19.93
C PRO A 197 5.93 -17.79 20.01
N PRO A 198 7.11 -18.40 19.79
CA PRO A 198 8.40 -17.71 19.76
C PRO A 198 8.54 -16.74 18.58
N TRP A 199 7.68 -16.83 17.58
CA TRP A 199 7.64 -15.88 16.46
C TRP A 199 6.22 -15.65 15.95
N VAL A 200 6.00 -14.46 15.39
CA VAL A 200 4.77 -14.07 14.69
C VAL A 200 5.14 -13.42 13.34
N SER A 201 4.44 -13.84 12.29
CA SER A 201 4.59 -13.36 10.92
C SER A 201 3.63 -12.20 10.65
N PHE A 202 4.14 -11.19 9.95
CA PHE A 202 3.38 -10.06 9.44
C PHE A 202 3.29 -10.06 7.92
N ASN A 203 3.76 -11.12 7.26
CA ASN A 203 3.69 -11.26 5.81
C ASN A 203 2.23 -11.35 5.35
N GLY A 204 1.85 -10.48 4.41
CA GLY A 204 0.50 -10.47 3.85
C GLY A 204 -0.54 -9.84 4.78
N VAL A 205 -0.12 -9.11 5.82
CA VAL A 205 -1.04 -8.35 6.67
C VAL A 205 -1.32 -6.99 6.02
N PHE A 206 -2.60 -6.74 5.75
CA PHE A 206 -3.09 -5.51 5.13
C PHE A 206 -4.15 -4.88 6.02
N CYS A 207 -4.11 -3.56 6.13
CA CYS A 207 -4.94 -2.79 7.03
C CYS A 207 -5.42 -1.52 6.32
N SER A 208 -6.74 -1.33 6.23
CA SER A 208 -7.31 -0.06 5.78
C SER A 208 -7.06 1.05 6.80
N LEU A 209 -6.74 2.24 6.30
CA LEU A 209 -6.44 3.43 7.11
C LEU A 209 -7.66 4.34 7.27
#